data_AF-A0A368X2N6-F1
#
_entry.id   AF-A0A368X2N6-F1
#
_cell.length_a   1.000
_cell.length_b   1.000
_cell.length_c   1.000
_cell.angle_alpha   90.00
_cell.angle_beta   90.00
_cell.angle_gamma   90.00
#
_symmetry.space_group_name_H-M   'P 1'
#
loop_
_entity.id
_entity.type
_entity.pdbx_description
1 polymer ?
#
loop_
_entity_poly.entity_id
_entity_poly.type
_entity_poly.pdbx_seq_one_letter_code
_entity_poly.pdbx_strand_id
1 'polypeptide(L)'
;MISNIILELLSYIAEKERKKIRQRQREEIKKAKENGVNFGRPKIKVDDFEYYYDQDYDQEEMTAGEAMNELDISKSTFYRRKS
;
A
#
# COMPACT_ATOMS: atom_id res chain seq x y z
N MET A 1 -40.61 1.52 -27.24
CA MET A 1 -41.04 2.09 -25.94
C MET A 1 -40.69 1.17 -24.76
N ILE A 2 -41.11 -0.11 -24.77
CA ILE A 2 -40.85 -1.08 -23.67
C ILE A 2 -39.35 -1.33 -23.43
N SER A 3 -38.52 -1.39 -24.48
CA SER A 3 -37.08 -1.66 -24.37
C SER A 3 -36.30 -0.63 -23.56
N ASN A 4 -36.70 0.65 -23.58
CA ASN A 4 -35.98 1.70 -22.87
C ASN A 4 -36.23 1.59 -21.36
N ILE A 5 -37.47 1.29 -20.96
CA ILE A 5 -37.84 1.08 -19.56
C ILE A 5 -37.10 -0.14 -18.98
N ILE A 6 -36.98 -1.22 -19.77
CA ILE A 6 -36.21 -2.41 -19.36
C ILE A 6 -34.73 -2.07 -19.16
N LEU A 7 -34.13 -1.30 -20.08
CA LEU A 7 -32.73 -0.89 -19.96
C LEU A 7 -32.47 0.00 -18.74
N GLU A 8 -33.37 0.95 -18.47
CA GLU A 8 -33.32 1.82 -17.30
C GLU A 8 -33.44 1.02 -16.00
N LEU A 9 -34.37 0.07 -15.94
CA LEU A 9 -34.54 -0.81 -14.78
C LEU A 9 -33.31 -1.68 -14.52
N LEU A 10 -32.74 -2.29 -15.56
CA LEU A 10 -31.51 -3.09 -15.43
C LEU A 10 -30.33 -2.24 -14.96
N SER A 11 -30.21 -1.01 -15.49
CA SER A 11 -29.17 -0.06 -15.06
C SER A 11 -29.32 0.31 -13.59
N TYR A 12 -30.55 0.56 -13.13
CA TYR A 12 -30.85 0.84 -11.73
C TYR A 12 -30.49 -0.33 -10.81
N ILE A 13 -30.85 -1.55 -11.19
CA ILE A 13 -30.53 -2.76 -10.42
C ILE A 13 -29.01 -2.94 -10.34
N ALA A 14 -28.30 -2.83 -11.46
CA ALA A 14 -26.85 -2.96 -11.50
C ALA A 14 -26.15 -1.91 -10.62
N GLU A 15 -26.64 -0.66 -10.64
CA GLU A 15 -26.10 0.40 -9.78
C GLU A 15 -26.33 0.10 -8.30
N LYS A 16 -27.54 -0.36 -7.95
CA LYS A 16 -27.91 -0.71 -6.57
C LYS A 16 -27.07 -1.87 -6.04
N GLU A 17 -26.85 -2.90 -6.85
CA GLU A 17 -25.99 -4.04 -6.50
C GLU A 17 -24.53 -3.62 -6.31
N ARG A 18 -24.00 -2.79 -7.23
CA ARG A 18 -22.65 -2.24 -7.11
C ARG A 18 -22.47 -1.46 -5.81
N LYS A 19 -23.45 -0.63 -5.43
CA LYS A 19 -23.44 0.12 -4.16
C LYS A 19 -23.43 -0.84 -2.96
N LYS A 20 -24.28 -1.87 -2.98
CA LYS A 20 -24.35 -2.89 -1.90
C LYS A 20 -23.04 -3.68 -1.75
N ILE A 21 -22.39 -4.06 -2.85
CA ILE A 21 -21.09 -4.76 -2.83
C ILE A 21 -20.02 -3.87 -2.22
N ARG A 22 -19.93 -2.60 -2.66
CA ARG A 22 -18.95 -1.64 -2.13
C ARG A 22 -19.17 -1.32 -0.65
N GLN A 23 -20.43 -1.22 -0.22
CA GLN A 23 -20.75 -1.03 1.19
C GLN A 23 -20.22 -2.19 2.03
N ARG A 24 -20.58 -3.43 1.68
CA ARG A 24 -20.09 -4.63 2.38
C ARG A 24 -18.57 -4.73 2.37
N GLN A 25 -17.93 -4.45 1.23
CA GLN A 25 -16.47 -4.47 1.14
C GLN A 25 -15.83 -3.48 2.12
N ARG A 26 -16.40 -2.27 2.29
CA ARG A 26 -15.89 -1.30 3.27
C ARG A 26 -16.07 -1.78 4.70
N GLU A 27 -17.23 -2.35 5.02
CA GLU A 27 -17.52 -2.91 6.35
C GLU A 27 -16.55 -4.05 6.69
N GLU A 28 -16.30 -4.95 5.75
CA GLU A 28 -15.37 -6.07 5.95
C GLU A 28 -13.89 -5.61 6.01
N ILE A 29 -13.48 -4.63 5.18
CA ILE A 29 -12.14 -4.03 5.30
C ILE A 29 -11.97 -3.36 6.68
N LYS A 30 -13.02 -2.70 7.19
CA LYS A 30 -12.97 -2.08 8.53
C LYS A 30 -12.75 -3.14 9.61
N LYS A 31 -13.54 -4.22 9.62
CA LYS A 31 -13.37 -5.33 10.55
C LYS A 31 -11.99 -5.97 10.45
N ALA A 32 -11.48 -6.18 9.23
CA ALA A 32 -10.17 -6.75 9.01
C ALA A 32 -9.05 -5.85 9.57
N LYS A 33 -9.16 -4.52 9.40
CA LYS A 33 -8.23 -3.56 10.01
C LYS A 33 -8.31 -3.59 11.54
N GLU A 34 -9.51 -3.68 12.12
CA GLU A 34 -9.72 -3.83 13.57
C GLU A 34 -9.09 -5.13 14.10
N ASN A 35 -9.13 -6.20 13.30
CA ASN A 35 -8.48 -7.48 13.59
C ASN A 35 -6.96 -7.49 13.31
N GLY A 36 -6.35 -6.34 12.96
CA GLY A 36 -4.92 -6.21 12.73
C GLY A 36 -4.42 -6.71 11.36
N VAL A 37 -5.31 -6.96 10.40
CA VAL A 37 -4.91 -7.32 9.04
C VAL A 37 -4.20 -6.14 8.38
N ASN A 38 -2.92 -6.35 8.01
CA ASN A 38 -2.13 -5.35 7.31
C ASN A 38 -2.40 -5.43 5.80
N PHE A 39 -3.02 -4.39 5.25
CA PHE A 39 -3.37 -4.29 3.83
C PHE A 39 -2.28 -3.56 3.02
N GLY A 40 -2.25 -3.82 1.72
CA GLY A 40 -1.35 -3.17 0.78
C GLY A 40 -0.06 -3.97 0.55
N ARG A 41 0.91 -3.35 -0.13
CA ARG A 41 2.20 -3.98 -0.40
C ARG A 41 3.00 -4.07 0.91
N PRO A 42 3.50 -5.25 1.29
CA PRO A 42 4.36 -5.35 2.48
C PRO A 42 5.59 -4.47 2.31
N LYS A 43 6.01 -3.82 3.41
CA LYS A 43 7.30 -3.15 3.44
C LYS A 43 8.38 -4.20 3.20
N ILE A 44 9.39 -3.86 2.40
CA ILE A 44 10.59 -4.69 2.24
C ILE A 44 11.16 -4.87 3.66
N LYS A 45 11.63 -6.06 4.01
CA LYS A 45 12.43 -6.24 5.22
C LYS A 45 13.87 -5.94 4.85
N VAL A 46 14.48 -5.02 5.58
CA VAL A 46 15.88 -4.70 5.46
C VAL A 46 16.41 -4.79 6.86
N ASP A 47 17.23 -5.81 7.09
CA ASP A 47 17.91 -6.00 8.34
C ASP A 47 19.03 -4.95 8.45
N ASP A 48 19.41 -4.59 9.67
CA ASP A 48 20.53 -3.68 9.96
C ASP A 48 20.44 -2.28 9.30
N PHE A 49 19.23 -1.87 8.86
CA PHE A 49 19.02 -0.56 8.22
C PHE A 49 19.56 0.59 9.07
N GLU A 50 19.31 0.56 10.38
CA GLU A 50 19.75 1.59 11.32
C GLU A 50 21.27 1.67 11.40
N TYR A 51 21.96 0.52 11.42
CA TYR A 51 23.42 0.46 11.42
C TYR A 51 24.01 1.14 10.18
N TYR A 52 23.65 0.67 8.99
CA TYR A 52 24.19 1.25 7.74
C TYR A 52 23.75 2.70 7.52
N TYR A 53 22.59 3.08 8.05
CA TYR A 53 22.12 4.45 7.99
C TYR A 53 22.94 5.38 8.89
N ASP A 54 23.27 4.98 10.11
CA ASP A 54 24.09 5.80 11.02
C ASP A 54 25.54 5.96 10.51
N GLN A 55 26.07 4.93 9.86
CA GLN A 55 27.39 4.96 9.20
C GLN A 55 27.43 5.91 7.98
N ASP A 56 26.31 6.11 7.27
CA ASP A 56 26.21 7.15 6.22
C ASP A 56 26.28 8.57 6.80
N TYR A 57 25.86 8.76 8.06
CA TYR A 57 25.94 10.07 8.73
C TYR A 57 27.36 10.41 9.16
N ASP A 58 28.12 9.38 9.52
CA ASP A 58 29.54 9.50 9.82
C ASP A 58 30.33 9.35 8.51
N GLN A 59 30.31 10.40 7.67
CA GLN A 59 30.86 10.41 6.28
C GLN A 59 32.33 9.97 6.14
N GLU A 60 33.02 9.71 7.24
CA GLU A 60 34.35 9.10 7.29
C GLU A 60 34.32 7.57 7.17
N GLU A 61 33.19 6.91 7.42
CA GLU A 61 33.06 5.44 7.43
C GLU A 61 32.37 4.88 6.17
N MET A 62 31.31 5.52 5.67
CA MET A 62 30.58 5.03 4.49
C MET A 62 29.73 6.12 3.82
N THR A 63 29.52 6.02 2.51
CA THR A 63 28.58 6.87 1.77
C THR A 63 27.18 6.26 1.64
N ALA A 64 26.16 7.09 1.43
CA ALA A 64 24.79 6.63 1.19
C ALA A 64 24.69 5.64 0.03
N GLY A 65 25.53 5.81 -1.01
CA GLY A 65 25.57 4.91 -2.16
C GLY A 65 26.08 3.51 -1.78
N GLU A 66 27.11 3.44 -0.95
CA GLU A 66 27.65 2.19 -0.41
C GLU A 66 26.66 1.52 0.54
N ALA A 67 26.04 2.29 1.44
CA ALA A 67 24.98 1.82 2.32
C ALA A 67 23.80 1.22 1.54
N MET A 68 23.39 1.87 0.45
CA MET A 68 22.32 1.37 -0.42
C MET A 68 22.68 0.06 -1.12
N ASN A 69 23.93 -0.08 -1.56
CA ASN A 69 24.42 -1.29 -2.21
C ASN A 69 24.49 -2.46 -1.21
N GLU A 70 24.99 -2.20 -0.01
CA GLU A 70 25.12 -3.22 1.02
C GLU A 70 23.75 -3.71 1.54
N LEU A 71 22.79 -2.79 1.63
CA LEU A 71 21.40 -3.09 1.99
C LEU A 71 20.55 -3.67 0.84
N ASP A 72 21.11 -3.79 -0.37
CA ASP A 72 20.40 -4.17 -1.61
C ASP A 72 19.05 -3.45 -1.81
N ILE A 73 19.04 -2.13 -1.61
CA ILE A 73 17.83 -1.31 -1.75
C ILE A 73 17.99 -0.12 -2.68
N SER A 74 16.90 0.22 -3.36
CA SER A 74 16.85 1.42 -4.18
C SER A 74 16.95 2.69 -3.35
N LYS A 75 17.52 3.74 -3.96
CA LYS A 75 17.57 5.11 -3.41
C LYS A 75 16.24 5.61 -2.87
N SER A 76 15.14 5.36 -3.59
CA SER A 76 13.80 5.75 -3.16
C SER A 76 13.31 4.99 -1.93
N THR A 77 13.79 3.76 -1.72
CA THR A 77 13.49 2.95 -0.54
C THR A 77 14.34 3.34 0.66
N PHE A 78 15.60 3.71 0.44
CA PHE A 78 16.52 4.21 1.46
C PHE A 78 15.96 5.48 2.14
N TYR A 79 15.69 6.54 1.37
CA TYR A 79 15.21 7.80 1.96
C TYR A 79 13.77 7.74 2.50
N ARG A 80 12.90 6.89 1.95
CA ARG A 80 11.53 6.71 2.45
C ARG A 80 11.47 6.08 3.85
N ARG A 81 12.50 5.34 4.25
CA ARG A 81 12.50 4.67 5.57
C ARG A 81 12.80 5.61 6.74
N LYS A 82 13.50 6.73 6.52
CA LYS A 82 13.87 7.69 7.57
C LYS A 82 12.84 8.81 7.80
N SER A 83 11.85 8.95 6.90
CA SER A 83 10.72 9.89 7.04
C SER A 83 9.57 9.28 7.83
#